data_AF-A0A1A2CI52-F1
#
_entry.id   AF-A0A1A2CI52-F1
#
_cell.length_a   1.000
_cell.length_b   1.000
_cell.length_c   1.000
_cell.angle_alpha   90.00
_cell.angle_beta   90.00
_cell.angle_gamma   90.00
#
_symmetry.space_group_name_H-M   'P 1'
#
loop_
_entity.id
_entity.type
_entity.pdbx_description
1 polymer ?
#
loop_
_entity_poly.entity_id
_entity_poly.type
_entity_poly.pdbx_seq_one_letter_code
_entity_poly.pdbx_strand_id
1 'polypeptide(L)'
;MQKGTVMKFTAIVTACLVAGTVMTTGPAQAELTAPPALSPVPKLQSDPKSEVQELLRQISELDDRWDGLSPAERNQRIAGLQQQVTVVDRDTRNLPPEQQPEVEAMLGVAVVRLADILRKEQTPPTSPCIFPLCLPGL
;
A
#
# COMPACT_ATOMS: atom_id res chain seq x y z
N MET A 1 8.12 19.21 44.40
CA MET A 1 7.03 18.23 44.62
C MET A 1 6.48 17.83 43.26
N GLN A 2 6.54 16.54 42.92
CA GLN A 2 5.99 15.81 41.73
C GLN A 2 6.31 16.41 40.34
N LYS A 3 7.23 15.88 39.52
CA LYS A 3 7.50 14.49 39.08
C LYS A 3 6.28 13.83 38.43
N GLY A 4 6.09 14.11 37.13
CA GLY A 4 5.11 13.48 36.25
C GLY A 4 5.80 12.67 35.16
N THR A 5 6.01 11.40 35.47
CA THR A 5 6.51 10.26 34.71
C THR A 5 6.26 10.28 33.19
N VAL A 6 7.34 10.26 32.40
CA VAL A 6 7.37 9.76 31.02
C VAL A 6 7.12 8.26 31.03
N MET A 7 5.92 7.84 30.62
CA MET A 7 5.55 6.42 30.53
C MET A 7 6.06 5.86 29.18
N LYS A 8 7.20 5.17 29.25
CA LYS A 8 7.75 4.35 28.16
C LYS A 8 6.93 3.06 28.06
N PHE A 9 6.14 2.90 27.01
CA PHE A 9 5.48 1.62 26.71
C PHE A 9 6.44 0.70 25.97
N THR A 10 7.30 0.04 26.76
CA THR A 10 8.03 -1.15 26.33
C THR A 10 7.13 -2.36 26.63
N ALA A 11 6.61 -3.01 25.59
CA ALA A 11 5.95 -4.29 25.73
C ALA A 11 6.65 -5.30 24.81
N ILE A 12 7.60 -6.00 25.42
CA ILE A 12 8.23 -7.22 24.91
C ILE A 12 7.21 -8.34 25.12
N VAL A 13 6.86 -9.09 24.08
CA VAL A 13 6.21 -10.40 24.23
C VAL A 13 7.10 -11.44 23.58
N THR A 14 7.65 -12.26 24.46
CA THR A 14 8.60 -13.34 24.21
C THR A 14 7.84 -14.67 24.16
N ALA A 15 8.23 -15.52 23.19
CA ALA A 15 8.22 -16.99 23.17
C ALA A 15 6.91 -17.81 23.33
N CYS A 16 6.73 -18.74 22.40
CA CYS A 16 6.49 -20.19 22.62
C CYS A 16 6.66 -20.89 21.25
N LEU A 17 7.78 -21.56 20.94
CA LEU A 17 8.18 -22.94 21.27
C LEU A 17 7.32 -24.03 20.59
N VAL A 18 7.99 -24.78 19.72
CA VAL A 18 7.52 -25.82 18.77
C VAL A 18 7.10 -27.10 19.49
N ALA A 19 6.05 -27.76 19.01
CA ALA A 19 5.87 -29.21 19.15
C ALA A 19 5.09 -29.74 17.93
N GLY A 20 5.79 -30.47 17.05
CA GLY A 20 5.22 -31.09 15.87
C GLY A 20 4.68 -32.50 16.15
N THR A 21 3.71 -32.91 15.35
CA THR A 21 3.39 -34.32 15.07
C THR A 21 2.62 -34.38 13.75
N VAL A 22 3.31 -34.75 12.66
CA VAL A 22 2.65 -35.43 11.54
C VAL A 22 3.44 -36.70 11.25
N MET A 23 2.94 -37.81 11.78
CA MET A 23 3.29 -39.12 11.27
C MET A 23 2.55 -39.31 9.95
N THR A 24 3.30 -39.33 8.84
CA THR A 24 2.81 -39.91 7.60
C THR A 24 3.73 -41.06 7.21
N THR A 25 3.09 -42.18 6.94
CA THR A 25 3.64 -43.53 6.84
C THR A 25 4.04 -43.86 5.40
N GLY A 26 5.36 -44.00 5.15
CA GLY A 26 6.01 -44.83 4.10
C GLY A 26 5.67 -44.58 2.61
N PRO A 27 6.37 -45.25 1.67
CA PRO A 27 7.56 -46.10 1.77
C PRO A 27 8.75 -45.58 0.91
N ALA A 28 9.86 -46.32 0.98
CA ALA A 28 11.11 -46.10 0.26
C ALA A 28 10.96 -45.91 -1.26
N GLN A 29 11.62 -44.87 -1.78
CA GLN A 29 12.12 -44.79 -3.16
C GLN A 29 13.57 -44.31 -3.04
N ALA A 30 14.51 -45.24 -3.11
CA ALA A 30 15.90 -44.94 -3.35
C ALA A 30 16.06 -44.74 -4.86
N GLU A 31 16.18 -43.50 -5.32
CA GLU A 31 16.73 -43.22 -6.64
C GLU A 31 17.46 -41.89 -6.62
N LEU A 32 18.72 -41.96 -7.00
CA LEU A 32 19.70 -40.89 -7.04
C LEU A 32 19.32 -39.95 -8.18
N THR A 33 18.74 -38.78 -7.90
CA THR A 33 18.55 -37.73 -8.89
C THR A 33 18.61 -36.37 -8.21
N ALA A 34 19.31 -35.45 -8.88
CA ALA A 34 19.71 -34.11 -8.45
C ALA A 34 18.66 -33.31 -7.64
N PRO A 35 19.09 -32.40 -6.74
CA PRO A 35 18.16 -31.46 -6.12
C PRO A 35 17.36 -30.75 -7.21
N PRO A 36 16.03 -30.56 -7.05
CA PRO A 36 15.31 -29.68 -7.93
C PRO A 36 15.93 -28.30 -7.74
N ALA A 37 16.69 -27.86 -8.75
CA ALA A 37 17.02 -26.47 -8.89
C ALA A 37 15.66 -25.77 -8.98
N LEU A 38 15.25 -25.18 -7.85
CA LEU A 38 14.21 -24.16 -7.83
C LEU A 38 14.74 -23.06 -8.74
N SER A 39 14.46 -23.15 -10.03
CA SER A 39 14.52 -22.01 -10.91
C SER A 39 13.72 -20.93 -10.18
N PRO A 40 14.32 -19.79 -9.83
CA PRO A 40 13.53 -18.65 -9.39
C PRO A 40 12.53 -18.45 -10.52
N VAL A 41 11.23 -18.61 -10.24
CA VAL A 41 10.20 -18.09 -11.13
C VAL A 41 10.67 -16.68 -11.44
N PRO A 42 10.93 -16.32 -12.70
CA PRO A 42 11.22 -14.94 -13.02
C PRO A 42 9.98 -14.21 -12.53
N LYS A 43 10.11 -13.47 -11.42
CA LYS A 43 9.21 -12.34 -11.20
C LYS A 43 9.37 -11.59 -12.51
N LEU A 44 8.34 -11.60 -13.35
CA LEU A 44 8.24 -10.69 -14.47
C LEU A 44 8.55 -9.34 -13.82
N GLN A 45 9.79 -8.86 -13.96
CA GLN A 45 10.23 -7.68 -13.24
C GLN A 45 9.50 -6.56 -13.94
N SER A 46 8.31 -6.24 -13.41
CA SER A 46 7.54 -5.10 -13.88
C SER A 46 8.45 -3.91 -13.70
N ASP A 47 8.72 -3.22 -14.80
CA ASP A 47 9.58 -2.06 -14.81
C ASP A 47 8.91 -0.98 -13.94
N PRO A 48 9.54 -0.51 -12.85
CA PRO A 48 8.91 0.41 -11.92
C PRO A 48 8.54 1.74 -12.58
N LYS A 49 9.24 2.17 -13.64
CA LYS A 49 8.84 3.34 -14.44
C LYS A 49 7.51 3.10 -15.16
N SER A 50 7.29 1.91 -15.69
CA SER A 50 6.03 1.51 -16.32
C SER A 50 4.89 1.43 -15.29
N GLU A 51 5.17 0.93 -14.08
CA GLU A 51 4.20 0.92 -12.97
C GLU A 51 3.82 2.35 -12.54
N VAL A 52 4.77 3.30 -12.47
CA VAL A 52 4.44 4.70 -12.17
C VAL A 52 3.59 5.32 -13.28
N GLN A 53 3.87 5.02 -14.54
CA GLN A 53 3.05 5.52 -15.67
C GLN A 53 1.63 4.97 -15.60
N GLU A 54 1.46 3.70 -15.27
CA GLU A 54 0.15 3.09 -15.07
C GLU A 54 -0.57 3.66 -13.84
N LEU A 55 0.15 3.93 -12.76
CA LEU A 55 -0.37 4.64 -11.59
C LEU A 55 -0.88 6.03 -11.97
N LEU A 56 -0.10 6.80 -12.75
CA LEU A 56 -0.50 8.12 -13.26
C LEU A 56 -1.75 8.01 -14.16
N ARG A 57 -1.83 6.99 -15.01
CA ARG A 57 -3.00 6.73 -15.85
C ARG A 57 -4.25 6.48 -15.00
N GLN A 58 -4.15 5.62 -13.98
CA GLN A 58 -5.28 5.30 -13.11
C GLN A 58 -5.72 6.49 -12.25
N ILE A 59 -4.77 7.30 -11.78
CA ILE A 59 -5.07 8.56 -11.06
C ILE A 59 -5.82 9.52 -11.99
N SER A 60 -5.37 9.66 -13.25
CA SER A 60 -6.07 10.50 -14.23
C SER A 60 -7.48 9.99 -14.52
N GLU A 61 -7.64 8.68 -14.72
CA GLU A 61 -8.97 8.07 -14.93
C GLU A 61 -9.90 8.29 -13.72
N LEU A 62 -9.35 8.21 -12.50
CA LEU A 62 -10.09 8.51 -11.27
C LEU A 62 -10.52 9.99 -11.23
N ASP A 63 -9.63 10.91 -11.60
CA ASP A 63 -9.93 12.35 -11.64
C ASP A 63 -10.99 12.68 -12.70
N ASP A 64 -10.86 12.12 -13.90
CA ASP A 64 -11.80 12.33 -15.02
C ASP A 64 -13.20 11.83 -14.69
N ARG A 65 -13.30 10.71 -13.96
CA ARG A 65 -14.58 10.08 -13.61
C ARG A 65 -15.09 10.49 -12.24
N TRP A 66 -14.38 11.38 -11.56
CA TRP A 66 -14.60 11.73 -10.16
C TRP A 66 -16.06 11.99 -9.82
N ASP A 67 -16.69 12.93 -10.52
CA ASP A 67 -18.08 13.35 -10.28
C ASP A 67 -19.12 12.28 -10.58
N GLY A 68 -18.78 11.27 -11.39
CA GLY A 68 -19.65 10.16 -11.74
C GLY A 68 -19.53 8.93 -10.82
N LEU A 69 -18.55 8.90 -9.92
CA LEU A 69 -18.30 7.77 -9.00
C LEU A 69 -19.03 7.99 -7.67
N SER A 70 -19.58 6.92 -7.10
CA SER A 70 -20.10 6.95 -5.74
C SER A 70 -18.97 7.09 -4.71
N PRO A 71 -19.25 7.60 -3.50
CA PRO A 71 -18.22 7.76 -2.45
C PRO A 71 -17.51 6.44 -2.10
N ALA A 72 -18.23 5.32 -2.12
CA ALA A 72 -17.66 4.00 -1.85
C ALA A 72 -16.67 3.57 -2.94
N GLU A 73 -17.01 3.79 -4.22
CA GLU A 73 -16.14 3.49 -5.35
C GLU A 73 -14.89 4.37 -5.35
N ARG A 74 -15.03 5.66 -5.02
CA ARG A 74 -13.89 6.57 -4.88
C ARG A 74 -12.93 6.08 -3.81
N ASN A 75 -13.43 5.77 -2.61
CA ASN A 75 -12.61 5.26 -1.51
C ASN A 75 -11.92 3.94 -1.87
N GLN A 76 -12.62 3.02 -2.54
CA GLN A 76 -12.02 1.76 -2.99
C GLN A 76 -10.87 2.00 -3.96
N ARG A 77 -11.08 2.86 -4.97
CA ARG A 77 -10.06 3.19 -5.97
C ARG A 77 -8.86 3.89 -5.34
N ILE A 78 -9.11 4.85 -4.46
CA ILE A 78 -8.06 5.56 -3.70
C ILE A 78 -7.22 4.58 -2.89
N ALA A 79 -7.85 3.66 -2.16
CA ALA A 79 -7.12 2.67 -1.37
C ALA A 79 -6.22 1.78 -2.25
N GLY A 80 -6.71 1.36 -3.41
CA GLY A 80 -5.92 0.63 -4.40
C GLY A 80 -4.71 1.42 -4.90
N LEU A 81 -4.89 2.69 -5.23
CA LEU A 81 -3.81 3.58 -5.68
C LEU A 81 -2.75 3.81 -4.60
N GLN A 82 -3.17 3.99 -3.34
CA GLN A 82 -2.25 4.13 -2.21
C GLN A 82 -1.40 2.87 -1.99
N GLN A 83 -2.00 1.69 -2.14
CA GLN A 83 -1.27 0.43 -2.07
C GLN A 83 -0.26 0.32 -3.21
N GLN A 84 -0.63 0.72 -4.42
CA GLN A 84 0.29 0.68 -5.56
C GLN A 84 1.46 1.66 -5.40
N VAL A 85 1.22 2.89 -4.92
CA VAL A 85 2.28 3.85 -4.56
C VAL A 85 3.27 3.23 -3.59
N THR A 86 2.79 2.49 -2.58
CA THR A 86 3.65 1.86 -1.57
C THR A 86 4.53 0.76 -2.18
N VAL A 87 3.97 -0.06 -3.08
CA VAL A 87 4.71 -1.10 -3.80
C VAL A 87 5.78 -0.46 -4.69
N VAL A 88 5.39 0.55 -5.47
CA VAL A 88 6.29 1.23 -6.40
C VAL A 88 7.38 2.02 -5.69
N ASP A 89 7.10 2.67 -4.55
CA ASP A 89 8.12 3.29 -3.69
C ASP A 89 9.15 2.26 -3.21
N ARG A 90 8.67 1.11 -2.73
CA ARG A 90 9.53 0.01 -2.29
C ARG A 90 10.41 -0.48 -3.44
N ASP A 91 9.85 -0.68 -4.62
CA ASP A 91 10.58 -1.20 -5.77
C ASP A 91 11.56 -0.14 -6.32
N THR A 92 11.19 1.14 -6.27
CA THR A 92 12.08 2.28 -6.60
C THR A 92 13.32 2.29 -5.72
N ARG A 93 13.19 2.10 -4.40
CA ARG A 93 14.35 2.04 -3.49
C ARG A 93 15.28 0.84 -3.74
N ASN A 94 14.81 -0.17 -4.46
CA ASN A 94 15.63 -1.33 -4.86
C ASN A 94 16.28 -1.15 -6.23
N LEU A 95 16.03 -0.04 -6.93
CA LEU A 95 16.66 0.26 -8.22
C LEU A 95 18.12 0.70 -8.07
N PRO A 96 18.91 0.62 -9.17
CA PRO A 96 20.22 1.26 -9.24
C PRO A 96 20.10 2.78 -9.00
N PRO A 97 21.06 3.40 -8.30
CA PRO A 97 20.99 4.81 -7.91
C PRO A 97 20.94 5.79 -9.10
N GLU A 98 21.35 5.35 -10.28
CA GLU A 98 21.27 6.12 -11.52
C GLU A 98 19.83 6.25 -12.04
N GLN A 99 18.95 5.30 -11.71
CA GLN A 99 17.56 5.23 -12.17
C GLN A 99 16.54 5.66 -11.12
N GLN A 100 16.89 5.55 -9.83
CA GLN A 100 16.08 6.01 -8.71
C GLN A 100 15.48 7.43 -8.90
N PRO A 101 16.29 8.47 -9.20
CA PRO A 101 15.76 9.84 -9.23
C PRO A 101 14.71 10.08 -10.32
N GLU A 102 14.81 9.37 -11.45
CA GLU A 102 13.81 9.46 -12.53
C GLU A 102 12.47 8.88 -12.07
N VAL A 103 12.49 7.67 -11.51
CA VAL A 103 11.28 6.98 -11.05
C VAL A 103 10.67 7.70 -9.86
N GLU A 104 11.49 8.18 -8.92
CA GLU A 104 11.05 8.94 -7.76
C GLU A 104 10.39 10.27 -8.15
N ALA A 105 10.92 10.97 -9.16
CA ALA A 105 10.29 12.18 -9.69
C ALA A 105 8.91 11.89 -10.27
N MET A 106 8.77 10.83 -11.07
CA MET A 106 7.47 10.44 -11.63
C MET A 106 6.49 10.01 -10.53
N LEU A 107 6.97 9.25 -9.54
CA LEU A 107 6.17 8.80 -8.39
C LEU A 107 5.71 10.01 -7.55
N GLY A 108 6.57 11.00 -7.38
CA GLY A 108 6.23 12.27 -6.74
C GLY A 108 5.07 12.99 -7.43
N VAL A 109 5.06 13.04 -8.77
CA VAL A 109 3.93 13.60 -9.53
C VAL A 109 2.64 12.81 -9.27
N ALA A 110 2.72 11.49 -9.24
CA ALA A 110 1.56 10.63 -8.96
C ALA A 110 1.00 10.90 -7.56
N VAL A 111 1.85 10.97 -6.54
CA VAL A 111 1.45 11.27 -5.16
C VAL A 111 0.79 12.65 -5.05
N VAL A 112 1.35 13.67 -5.71
CA VAL A 112 0.77 15.03 -5.71
C VAL A 112 -0.63 15.03 -6.34
N ARG A 113 -0.82 14.34 -7.48
CA ARG A 113 -2.14 14.25 -8.12
C ARG A 113 -3.15 13.50 -7.25
N LEU A 114 -2.74 12.37 -6.65
CA LEU A 114 -3.58 11.63 -5.72
C LEU A 114 -3.97 12.47 -4.50
N ALA A 115 -3.04 13.28 -3.98
CA ALA A 115 -3.31 14.19 -2.86
C ALA A 115 -4.30 15.30 -3.23
N ASP A 116 -4.26 15.79 -4.47
CA ASP A 116 -5.24 16.77 -4.96
C ASP A 116 -6.65 16.18 -5.01
N ILE A 117 -6.79 14.94 -5.52
CA ILE A 117 -8.05 14.19 -5.51
C ILE A 117 -8.56 14.00 -4.07
N LEU A 118 -7.68 13.61 -3.14
CA LEU A 118 -8.03 13.46 -1.71
C LEU A 118 -8.51 14.78 -1.07
N ARG A 119 -8.03 15.93 -1.56
CA ARG A 119 -8.50 17.25 -1.13
C ARG A 119 -9.92 17.52 -1.63
N LYS A 120 -10.28 17.04 -2.83
CA LYS A 120 -11.64 17.15 -3.38
C LYS A 120 -12.67 16.41 -2.51
N GLU A 121 -12.34 15.23 -1.94
CA GLU A 121 -13.20 14.55 -0.95
C GLU A 121 -13.35 15.34 0.35
N GLN A 122 -12.25 15.89 0.85
CA GLN A 122 -12.23 16.56 2.15
C GLN A 122 -12.84 17.96 2.12
N THR A 123 -13.08 18.53 0.94
CA THR A 123 -13.74 19.82 0.82
C THR A 123 -15.20 19.63 1.24
N PRO A 124 -15.62 20.10 2.42
CA PRO A 124 -17.00 19.94 2.85
C PRO A 124 -17.90 20.62 1.81
N PRO A 125 -19.09 20.08 1.51
CA PRO A 125 -20.06 20.86 0.75
C PRO A 125 -20.18 22.22 1.45
N THR A 126 -20.07 23.29 0.68
CA THR A 126 -20.30 24.67 1.13
C THR A 126 -21.79 24.87 1.48
N SER A 127 -22.31 24.05 2.39
CA SER A 127 -23.50 24.35 3.15
C SER A 127 -23.03 25.22 4.32
N PRO A 128 -23.63 26.41 4.52
CA PRO A 128 -23.25 27.28 5.63
C PRO A 128 -23.76 26.64 6.93
N CYS A 129 -23.00 25.70 7.49
CA CYS A 129 -23.18 25.27 8.87
C CYS A 129 -22.67 26.40 9.78
N ILE A 130 -23.44 27.48 9.85
CA ILE A 130 -23.26 28.53 10.86
C ILE A 130 -23.69 27.92 12.19
N PHE A 131 -22.72 27.73 13.09
CA PHE A 131 -22.95 27.42 14.49
C PHE A 131 -23.99 28.41 15.06
N PRO A 132 -25.08 27.95 15.71
CA PRO A 132 -25.25 26.66 16.38
C PRO A 132 -26.24 25.68 15.73
N LEU A 133 -26.62 25.82 14.45
CA LEU A 133 -27.74 25.06 13.86
C LEU A 133 -27.34 23.89 12.95
N CYS A 134 -26.32 23.11 13.33
CA CYS A 134 -26.23 21.72 12.88
C CYS A 134 -27.29 20.90 13.63
N LEU A 135 -28.56 21.00 13.22
CA LEU A 135 -29.63 20.14 13.70
C LEU A 135 -29.35 18.69 13.25
N PRO A 136 -29.12 17.74 14.15
CA PRO A 136 -29.23 16.33 13.80
C PRO A 136 -30.68 16.07 13.40
N GLY A 137 -30.86 15.28 12.33
CA GLY A 137 -32.12 15.04 11.65
C GLY A 137 -33.33 14.80 12.56
N LEU A 138 -34.44 15.39 12.13
CA LEU A 138 -35.82 15.05 12.49
C LEU A 138 -36.12 13.58 12.21
#